data_AF-E5G587-F1
#
_entry.id   AF-E5G587-F1
#
_cell.length_a   1.000
_cell.length_b   1.000
_cell.length_c   1.000
_cell.angle_alpha   90.00
_cell.angle_beta   90.00
_cell.angle_gamma   90.00
#
_symmetry.space_group_name_H-M   'P 1'
#
loop_
_entity.id
_entity.type
_entity.pdbx_description
1 polymer ?
#
loop_
_entity_poly.entity_id
_entity_poly.type
_entity_poly.pdbx_seq_one_letter_code
_entity_poly.pdbx_strand_id
1 'polypeptide(L)'
;FDDQTKMKCDLIRDAIGCKDKTKLDELDEWNDMDLRDPYNKYKGVLIPPRRRQLCFSRIVRGPANLRNLNEFKEEILKGAQSEGKFLGNYYKEKKDKEKKEHKDKEKALEAMKNSFYDYEYIIKGSDILENIQFKDIKRKLDKLLTKETNNTKKVDDWWETNNKSIWNAMLCGYEKSGNKIIDPSWRKIPTTEKTPQFLRWINEWGTNVCIQKEKYRQNVKSECSNVTNLGSQASESTKCTSEIRKYQEWSRNRSIQWEAISKRYKRMDILKDVKEPDANTYLKEHCSKCPCGFNDMKEIANDNDKVEEIFNRIIEQVNIPAELE
;
A
#
# COMPACT_ATOMS: atom_id res chain seq x y z
N PHE A 1 10.69 14.07 -24.47
CA PHE A 1 10.82 12.67 -24.05
C PHE A 1 10.05 11.81 -25.03
N ASP A 2 10.73 11.39 -26.10
CA ASP A 2 10.19 10.48 -27.12
C ASP A 2 10.32 9.04 -26.64
N ASP A 3 9.20 8.32 -26.60
CA ASP A 3 9.10 6.93 -26.10
C ASP A 3 9.79 5.92 -27.04
N GLN A 4 10.27 6.36 -28.21
CA GLN A 4 11.07 5.57 -29.16
C GLN A 4 12.56 5.47 -28.78
N THR A 5 13.06 6.34 -27.90
CA THR A 5 14.46 6.30 -27.45
C THR A 5 14.56 5.87 -25.98
N LYS A 6 15.58 5.05 -25.66
CA LYS A 6 15.84 4.60 -24.28
C LYS A 6 15.97 5.83 -23.36
N MET A 7 14.98 6.06 -22.51
CA MET A 7 14.94 7.22 -21.63
C MET A 7 16.20 7.24 -20.75
N LYS A 8 17.00 8.30 -20.86
CA LYS A 8 18.20 8.47 -20.03
C LYS A 8 17.78 8.99 -18.65
N CYS A 9 18.02 8.18 -17.61
CA CYS A 9 17.65 8.50 -16.22
C CYS A 9 18.20 9.84 -15.71
N ASP A 10 19.31 10.30 -16.28
CA ASP A 10 20.01 11.53 -15.89
C ASP A 10 19.31 12.82 -16.31
N LEU A 11 18.34 12.76 -17.23
CA LEU A 11 17.67 13.94 -17.77
C LEU A 11 16.48 14.42 -16.94
N ILE A 12 16.01 13.61 -15.99
CA ILE A 12 14.90 13.96 -15.09
C ILE A 12 15.49 14.49 -13.78
N ARG A 13 15.04 15.67 -13.36
CA ARG A 13 15.36 16.26 -12.05
C ARG A 13 14.39 15.75 -11.00
N ASP A 14 14.81 15.73 -9.74
CA ASP A 14 13.91 15.40 -8.64
C ASP A 14 12.76 16.43 -8.53
N ALA A 15 11.57 15.95 -8.17
CA ALA A 15 10.40 16.76 -7.89
C ALA A 15 10.60 17.60 -6.62
N ILE A 16 10.34 18.91 -6.75
CA ILE A 16 10.39 19.84 -5.61
C ILE A 16 9.25 19.53 -4.63
N GLY A 17 9.58 19.39 -3.35
CA GLY A 17 8.63 19.24 -2.25
C GLY A 17 8.18 17.80 -1.97
N CYS A 18 8.79 16.81 -2.61
CA CYS A 18 8.70 15.42 -2.14
C CYS A 18 9.63 15.21 -0.95
N LYS A 19 9.14 14.47 0.05
CA LYS A 19 9.84 14.21 1.32
C LYS A 19 10.22 12.74 1.40
N ASP A 20 11.18 12.43 2.27
CA ASP A 20 11.49 11.05 2.63
C ASP A 20 10.24 10.34 3.16
N LYS A 21 10.11 9.06 2.80
CA LYS A 21 9.00 8.24 3.27
C LYS A 21 9.22 7.84 4.73
N THR A 22 8.14 7.78 5.47
CA THR A 22 8.18 7.33 6.87
C THR A 22 7.00 6.41 7.15
N LYS A 23 7.23 5.40 8.00
CA LYS A 23 6.18 4.54 8.54
C LYS A 23 5.24 3.92 7.48
N LEU A 24 5.79 3.50 6.33
CA LEU A 24 4.98 2.91 5.25
C LEU A 24 4.39 1.54 5.63
N ASP A 25 5.09 0.82 6.49
CA ASP A 25 4.71 -0.54 6.93
C ASP A 25 3.91 -0.52 8.25
N GLU A 26 3.62 0.67 8.81
CA GLU A 26 2.94 0.85 10.10
C GLU A 26 1.42 0.87 9.90
N LEU A 27 0.73 -0.15 10.41
CA LEU A 27 -0.72 -0.28 10.26
C LEU A 27 -1.51 0.82 10.98
N ASP A 28 -0.93 1.48 11.98
CA ASP A 28 -1.54 2.64 12.67
C ASP A 28 -1.63 3.90 11.80
N GLU A 29 -0.81 4.00 10.76
CA GLU A 29 -0.83 5.15 9.85
C GLU A 29 -1.91 5.03 8.76
N TRP A 30 -2.59 3.88 8.69
CA TRP A 30 -3.75 3.64 7.83
C TRP A 30 -5.00 4.26 8.45
N ASN A 31 -5.47 5.35 7.86
CA ASN A 31 -6.62 6.11 8.33
C ASN A 31 -7.34 6.80 7.18
N ASP A 32 -8.42 7.49 7.50
CA ASP A 32 -9.29 8.23 6.58
C ASP A 32 -9.09 9.75 6.65
N MET A 33 -8.05 10.24 7.31
CA MET A 33 -7.86 11.67 7.64
C MET A 33 -7.83 12.60 6.41
N ASP A 34 -7.40 12.10 5.25
CA ASP A 34 -7.32 12.89 4.01
C ASP A 34 -8.62 12.84 3.18
N LEU A 35 -9.65 12.14 3.65
CA LEU A 35 -10.99 12.12 3.05
C LEU A 35 -11.83 13.26 3.63
N ARG A 36 -11.95 14.35 2.87
CA ARG A 36 -12.75 15.52 3.26
C ARG A 36 -14.21 15.34 2.83
N ASP A 37 -15.05 14.77 3.69
CA ASP A 37 -16.52 14.83 3.57
C ASP A 37 -17.18 14.63 4.95
N PRO A 38 -18.12 15.51 5.37
CA PRO A 38 -18.82 15.37 6.65
C PRO A 38 -19.75 14.14 6.74
N TYR A 39 -20.07 13.49 5.63
CA TYR A 39 -20.93 12.30 5.62
C TYR A 39 -20.11 11.02 5.42
N ASN A 40 -20.56 9.91 6.04
CA ASN A 40 -19.99 8.55 6.02
C ASN A 40 -19.66 7.94 4.62
N LYS A 41 -19.66 8.71 3.52
CA LYS A 41 -19.40 8.32 2.13
C LYS A 41 -18.14 7.46 1.98
N TYR A 42 -17.08 7.77 2.72
CA TYR A 42 -15.81 7.04 2.66
C TYR A 42 -15.50 6.22 3.91
N LYS A 43 -16.46 6.05 4.83
CA LYS A 43 -16.26 5.25 6.04
C LYS A 43 -15.82 3.83 5.65
N GLY A 44 -14.70 3.38 6.21
CA GLY A 44 -14.08 2.09 5.92
C GLY A 44 -13.15 2.07 4.70
N VAL A 45 -12.90 3.22 4.07
CA VAL A 45 -11.76 3.41 3.18
C VAL A 45 -10.57 3.86 4.02
N LEU A 46 -9.60 2.96 4.23
CA LEU A 46 -8.34 3.31 4.89
C LEU A 46 -7.30 3.62 3.81
N ILE A 47 -6.72 4.81 3.89
CA ILE A 47 -5.76 5.28 2.91
C ILE A 47 -4.38 4.72 3.27
N PRO A 48 -3.69 4.03 2.34
CA PRO A 48 -2.34 3.57 2.58
C PRO A 48 -1.40 4.73 2.95
N PRO A 49 -0.52 4.59 3.96
CA PRO A 49 0.48 5.60 4.31
C PRO A 49 1.35 5.99 3.11
N ARG A 50 1.63 5.02 2.22
CA ARG A 50 2.29 5.23 0.94
C ARG A 50 1.52 6.17 0.02
N ARG A 51 0.20 5.95 -0.17
CA ARG A 51 -0.68 6.82 -0.98
C ARG A 51 -0.76 8.24 -0.41
N ARG A 52 -0.84 8.38 0.92
CA ARG A 52 -0.85 9.68 1.61
C ARG A 52 0.45 10.46 1.37
N GLN A 53 1.57 9.73 1.28
CA GLN A 53 2.89 10.28 1.03
C GLN A 53 3.30 10.25 -0.46
N LEU A 54 2.38 9.92 -1.38
CA LEU A 54 2.67 9.77 -2.81
C LEU A 54 3.28 11.08 -3.35
N CYS A 55 4.48 10.96 -3.91
CA CYS A 55 5.19 12.11 -4.45
C CYS A 55 4.53 12.56 -5.74
N PHE A 56 4.28 13.86 -5.88
CA PHE A 56 3.96 14.54 -7.14
C PHE A 56 4.82 15.81 -7.23
N SER A 57 5.10 16.26 -8.45
CA SER A 57 5.80 17.53 -8.65
C SER A 57 4.93 18.73 -8.27
N ARG A 58 5.42 19.94 -8.55
CA ARG A 58 4.66 21.20 -8.41
C ARG A 58 3.31 21.22 -9.14
N ILE A 59 3.05 20.26 -10.04
CA ILE A 59 1.77 20.15 -10.76
C ILE A 59 0.55 20.06 -9.83
N VAL A 60 0.70 19.54 -8.60
CA VAL A 60 -0.39 19.48 -7.60
C VAL A 60 -0.47 20.71 -6.68
N ARG A 61 0.55 21.59 -6.66
CA ARG A 61 0.72 22.63 -5.62
C ARG A 61 0.37 24.06 -6.05
N GLY A 62 -0.11 24.27 -7.26
CA GLY A 62 -0.52 25.61 -7.70
C GLY A 62 -1.05 25.66 -9.14
N PRO A 63 -1.33 26.87 -9.65
CA PRO A 63 -1.54 27.10 -11.08
C PRO A 63 -0.21 26.88 -11.79
N ALA A 64 0.19 25.62 -11.92
CA ALA A 64 1.22 25.27 -12.87
C ALA A 64 0.69 25.73 -14.22
N ASN A 65 1.22 26.85 -14.71
CA ASN A 65 0.95 27.37 -16.05
C ASN A 65 1.62 26.43 -17.06
N LEU A 66 1.15 25.19 -17.12
CA LEU A 66 1.59 24.19 -18.07
C LEU A 66 1.19 24.70 -19.45
N ARG A 67 2.18 24.94 -20.30
CA ARG A 67 1.94 25.55 -21.61
C ARG A 67 1.52 24.52 -22.64
N ASN A 68 1.98 23.28 -22.44
CA ASN A 68 1.78 22.17 -23.37
C ASN A 68 1.83 20.77 -22.70
N LEU A 69 1.47 19.72 -23.46
CA LEU A 69 1.48 18.32 -23.04
C LEU A 69 2.89 17.79 -22.68
N ASN A 70 3.94 18.32 -23.31
CA ASN A 70 5.32 17.91 -22.99
C ASN A 70 5.73 18.37 -21.58
N GLU A 71 5.40 19.61 -21.21
CA GLU A 71 5.62 20.11 -19.85
C GLU A 71 4.81 19.33 -18.82
N PHE A 72 3.55 18.98 -19.14
CA PHE A 72 2.74 18.09 -18.29
C PHE A 72 3.42 16.74 -18.08
N LYS A 73 3.86 16.08 -19.16
CA LYS A 73 4.58 14.80 -19.10
C LYS A 73 5.82 14.92 -18.23
N GLU A 74 6.64 15.94 -18.44
CA GLU A 74 7.87 16.15 -17.67
C GLU A 74 7.60 16.26 -16.17
N GLU A 75 6.56 16.98 -15.76
CA GLU A 75 6.18 17.12 -14.36
C GLU A 75 5.71 15.79 -13.73
N ILE A 76 4.95 14.97 -14.47
CA ILE A 76 4.59 13.62 -14.02
C ILE A 76 5.84 12.74 -13.88
N LEU A 77 6.76 12.78 -14.85
CA LEU A 77 7.99 11.98 -14.80
C LEU A 77 8.90 12.37 -13.63
N LYS A 78 9.00 13.66 -13.29
CA LYS A 78 9.73 14.12 -12.09
C LYS A 78 9.13 13.55 -10.82
N GLY A 79 7.80 13.59 -10.69
CA GLY A 79 7.08 12.99 -9.57
C GLY A 79 7.36 11.50 -9.45
N ALA A 80 7.20 10.76 -10.55
CA ALA A 80 7.37 9.31 -10.60
C ALA A 80 8.82 8.89 -10.28
N GLN A 81 9.81 9.62 -10.82
CA GLN A 81 11.21 9.39 -10.48
C GLN A 81 11.49 9.61 -8.99
N SER A 82 11.02 10.72 -8.44
CA SER A 82 11.20 10.97 -7.01
C SER A 82 10.46 9.95 -6.14
N GLU A 83 9.26 9.51 -6.54
CA GLU A 83 8.55 8.42 -5.88
C GLU A 83 9.40 7.15 -5.81
N GLY A 84 9.94 6.70 -6.95
CA GLY A 84 10.83 5.54 -7.00
C GLY A 84 12.09 5.70 -6.14
N LYS A 85 12.70 6.89 -6.15
CA LYS A 85 13.87 7.22 -5.32
C LYS A 85 13.57 7.14 -3.83
N PHE A 86 12.48 7.76 -3.38
CA PHE A 86 12.15 7.79 -1.96
C PHE A 86 11.64 6.45 -1.44
N LEU A 87 10.92 5.66 -2.26
CA LEU A 87 10.60 4.27 -1.94
C LEU A 87 11.86 3.41 -1.87
N GLY A 88 12.77 3.59 -2.83
CA GLY A 88 14.07 2.92 -2.83
C GLY A 88 14.94 3.28 -1.61
N ASN A 89 14.90 4.53 -1.13
CA ASN A 89 15.56 4.95 0.10
C ASN A 89 14.92 4.33 1.35
N TYR A 90 13.59 4.24 1.40
CA TYR A 90 12.86 3.72 2.56
C TYR A 90 13.09 2.22 2.76
N TYR A 91 12.99 1.45 1.68
CA TYR A 91 13.28 0.02 1.67
C TYR A 91 14.76 -0.27 1.40
N LYS A 92 15.63 0.73 1.52
CA LYS A 92 17.07 0.56 1.32
C LYS A 92 17.63 -0.36 2.40
N GLU A 93 18.49 -1.25 1.95
CA GLU A 93 19.20 -2.22 2.77
C GLU A 93 19.84 -1.55 4.01
N LYS A 94 19.53 -2.07 5.20
CA LYS A 94 20.47 -1.98 6.33
C LYS A 94 21.49 -3.09 6.10
N LYS A 95 22.79 -2.76 6.10
CA LYS A 95 23.96 -3.57 5.64
C LYS A 95 24.13 -5.00 6.21
N ASP A 96 23.20 -5.51 7.00
CA ASP A 96 23.32 -6.80 7.66
C ASP A 96 22.34 -7.83 7.06
N LYS A 97 22.92 -8.80 6.34
CA LYS A 97 22.40 -10.14 5.93
C LYS A 97 21.65 -10.21 4.58
N GLU A 98 22.23 -10.99 3.66
CA GLU A 98 21.73 -11.31 2.29
C GLU A 98 20.28 -11.84 2.24
N LYS A 99 19.80 -12.59 3.25
CA LYS A 99 18.37 -13.03 3.29
C LYS A 99 17.37 -11.88 3.46
N LYS A 100 17.81 -10.75 4.03
CA LYS A 100 17.01 -9.54 4.17
C LYS A 100 16.94 -8.75 2.85
N GLU A 101 17.96 -8.90 2.02
CA GLU A 101 18.15 -8.20 0.75
C GLU A 101 17.01 -8.46 -0.25
N HIS A 102 16.62 -9.72 -0.46
CA HIS A 102 15.56 -10.06 -1.42
C HIS A 102 14.18 -9.54 -0.97
N LYS A 103 13.89 -9.62 0.34
CA LYS A 103 12.59 -9.23 0.91
C LYS A 103 12.37 -7.72 0.85
N ASP A 104 13.42 -6.93 1.12
CA ASP A 104 13.32 -5.47 1.09
C ASP A 104 13.19 -4.94 -0.36
N LYS A 105 13.88 -5.57 -1.33
CA LYS A 105 13.72 -5.26 -2.76
C LYS A 105 12.32 -5.59 -3.27
N GLU A 106 11.76 -6.73 -2.85
CA GLU A 106 10.39 -7.11 -3.21
C GLU A 106 9.37 -6.13 -2.63
N LYS A 107 9.53 -5.70 -1.37
CA LYS A 107 8.69 -4.65 -0.77
C LYS A 107 8.78 -3.33 -1.54
N ALA A 108 9.98 -2.92 -1.94
CA ALA A 108 10.18 -1.72 -2.74
C ALA A 108 9.44 -1.81 -4.09
N LEU A 109 9.54 -2.95 -4.77
CA LEU A 109 8.83 -3.19 -6.03
C LEU A 109 7.32 -3.11 -5.86
N GLU A 110 6.76 -3.79 -4.85
CA GLU A 110 5.32 -3.77 -4.62
C GLU A 110 4.81 -2.36 -4.25
N ALA A 111 5.55 -1.63 -3.42
CA ALA A 111 5.23 -0.24 -3.13
C ALA A 111 5.28 0.63 -4.40
N MET A 112 6.27 0.43 -5.28
CA MET A 112 6.35 1.12 -6.56
C MET A 112 5.19 0.77 -7.49
N LYS A 113 4.80 -0.50 -7.59
CA LYS A 113 3.62 -0.93 -8.37
C LYS A 113 2.35 -0.26 -7.83
N ASN A 114 2.14 -0.28 -6.52
CA ASN A 114 0.97 0.36 -5.90
C ASN A 114 0.96 1.87 -6.14
N SER A 115 2.10 2.55 -6.05
CA SER A 115 2.22 3.96 -6.42
C SER A 115 1.96 4.20 -7.91
N PHE A 116 2.45 3.35 -8.81
CA PHE A 116 2.19 3.44 -10.25
C PHE A 116 0.69 3.35 -10.57
N TYR A 117 -0.04 2.43 -9.93
CA TYR A 117 -1.49 2.35 -10.07
C TYR A 117 -2.20 3.59 -9.49
N ASP A 118 -1.75 4.13 -8.37
CA ASP A 118 -2.33 5.38 -7.86
C ASP A 118 -2.10 6.56 -8.80
N TYR A 119 -0.93 6.62 -9.47
CA TYR A 119 -0.67 7.58 -10.55
C TYR A 119 -1.71 7.49 -11.67
N GLU A 120 -2.03 6.27 -12.12
CA GLU A 120 -3.07 6.04 -13.13
C GLU A 120 -4.41 6.63 -12.70
N TYR A 121 -4.85 6.29 -11.48
CA TYR A 121 -6.14 6.74 -10.94
C TYR A 121 -6.21 8.25 -10.78
N ILE A 122 -5.11 8.89 -10.37
CA ILE A 122 -5.03 10.34 -10.24
C ILE A 122 -5.06 11.02 -11.61
N ILE A 123 -4.29 10.51 -12.59
CA ILE A 123 -4.21 11.08 -13.93
C ILE A 123 -5.55 10.94 -14.67
N LYS A 124 -6.18 9.76 -14.57
CA LYS A 124 -7.52 9.48 -15.11
C LYS A 124 -8.64 10.18 -14.33
N GLY A 125 -8.33 10.67 -13.13
CA GLY A 125 -9.25 11.35 -12.21
C GLY A 125 -10.34 10.44 -11.65
N SER A 126 -10.03 9.15 -11.50
CA SER A 126 -10.86 8.14 -10.84
C SER A 126 -10.36 7.76 -9.45
N ASP A 127 -9.32 8.45 -8.94
CA ASP A 127 -8.78 8.25 -7.58
C ASP A 127 -9.86 8.48 -6.51
N ILE A 128 -9.90 7.57 -5.54
CA ILE A 128 -10.85 7.59 -4.43
C ILE A 128 -10.65 8.84 -3.57
N LEU A 129 -9.42 9.34 -3.46
CA LEU A 129 -9.17 10.62 -2.81
C LEU A 129 -9.60 11.73 -3.78
N GLU A 130 -10.86 12.09 -3.65
CA GLU A 130 -11.50 13.22 -4.33
C GLU A 130 -10.95 14.60 -3.89
N ASN A 131 -9.69 14.68 -3.45
CA ASN A 131 -9.10 15.93 -3.00
C ASN A 131 -8.94 16.91 -4.18
N ILE A 132 -9.08 18.21 -3.88
CA ILE A 132 -9.10 19.26 -4.90
C ILE A 132 -7.77 19.30 -5.69
N GLN A 133 -6.64 18.96 -5.05
CA GLN A 133 -5.32 19.00 -5.68
C GLN A 133 -5.13 17.93 -6.76
N PHE A 134 -5.59 16.70 -6.52
CA PHE A 134 -5.48 15.59 -7.48
C PHE A 134 -6.59 15.64 -8.53
N LYS A 135 -7.82 16.07 -8.18
CA LYS A 135 -8.87 16.35 -9.18
C LYS A 135 -8.43 17.35 -10.24
N ASP A 136 -7.56 18.29 -9.86
CA ASP A 136 -7.03 19.29 -10.77
C ASP A 136 -6.10 18.70 -11.86
N ILE A 137 -5.50 17.52 -11.63
CA ILE A 137 -4.59 16.88 -12.59
C ILE A 137 -5.32 16.45 -13.86
N LYS A 138 -6.43 15.72 -13.73
CA LYS A 138 -7.26 15.34 -14.88
C LYS A 138 -7.74 16.58 -15.64
N ARG A 139 -8.24 17.58 -14.91
CA ARG A 139 -8.73 18.85 -15.49
C ARG A 139 -7.64 19.59 -16.28
N LYS A 140 -6.42 19.64 -15.75
CA LYS A 140 -5.26 20.24 -16.44
C LYS A 140 -4.94 19.48 -17.72
N LEU A 141 -4.93 18.15 -17.66
CA LEU A 141 -4.66 17.29 -18.82
C LEU A 141 -5.74 17.45 -19.90
N ASP A 142 -7.02 17.39 -19.54
CA ASP A 142 -8.15 17.58 -20.47
C ASP A 142 -8.04 18.91 -21.25
N LYS A 143 -7.68 20.01 -20.55
CA LYS A 143 -7.49 21.33 -21.19
C LYS A 143 -6.35 21.33 -22.21
N LEU A 144 -5.24 20.68 -21.90
CA LEU A 144 -4.09 20.58 -22.81
C LEU A 144 -4.42 19.69 -24.01
N LEU A 145 -5.08 18.55 -23.79
CA LEU A 145 -5.55 17.67 -24.86
C LEU A 145 -6.52 18.38 -25.81
N THR A 146 -7.46 19.16 -25.26
CA THR A 146 -8.38 19.99 -26.06
C THR A 146 -7.60 20.97 -26.93
N LYS A 147 -6.64 21.68 -26.34
CA LYS A 147 -5.86 22.73 -27.01
C LYS A 147 -4.95 22.19 -28.12
N GLU A 148 -4.28 21.06 -27.89
CA GLU A 148 -3.21 20.56 -28.78
C GLU A 148 -3.64 19.45 -29.73
N THR A 149 -4.69 18.71 -29.39
CA THR A 149 -5.16 17.57 -30.19
C THR A 149 -6.55 17.77 -30.76
N ASN A 150 -7.19 18.91 -30.50
CA ASN A 150 -8.58 19.17 -30.84
C ASN A 150 -9.52 18.03 -30.37
N ASN A 151 -9.29 17.54 -29.15
CA ASN A 151 -10.01 16.41 -28.52
C ASN A 151 -9.96 15.06 -29.27
N THR A 152 -9.05 14.89 -30.23
CA THR A 152 -8.84 13.58 -30.87
C THR A 152 -8.23 12.55 -29.91
N LYS A 153 -7.51 12.99 -28.88
CA LYS A 153 -6.97 12.14 -27.81
C LYS A 153 -7.65 12.43 -26.48
N LYS A 154 -7.93 11.37 -25.73
CA LYS A 154 -8.48 11.39 -24.38
C LYS A 154 -7.40 11.12 -23.34
N VAL A 155 -7.75 11.30 -22.07
CA VAL A 155 -6.87 11.03 -20.92
C VAL A 155 -6.41 9.57 -20.90
N ASP A 156 -7.28 8.63 -21.26
CA ASP A 156 -6.91 7.21 -21.36
C ASP A 156 -5.85 6.97 -22.44
N ASP A 157 -6.03 7.54 -23.64
CA ASP A 157 -5.03 7.46 -24.73
C ASP A 157 -3.68 8.07 -24.29
N TRP A 158 -3.73 9.18 -23.54
CA TRP A 158 -2.52 9.81 -23.00
C TRP A 158 -1.83 8.89 -21.99
N TRP A 159 -2.58 8.26 -21.07
CA TRP A 159 -2.01 7.31 -20.12
C TRP A 159 -1.38 6.13 -20.85
N GLU A 160 -2.08 5.48 -21.77
CA GLU A 160 -1.58 4.34 -22.54
C GLU A 160 -0.31 4.67 -23.32
N THR A 161 -0.24 5.87 -23.88
CA THR A 161 0.96 6.35 -24.58
C THR A 161 2.15 6.52 -23.64
N ASN A 162 1.93 6.99 -22.40
CA ASN A 162 3.00 7.48 -21.52
C ASN A 162 3.31 6.56 -20.31
N ASN A 163 2.48 5.57 -20.01
CA ASN A 163 2.59 4.73 -18.82
C ASN A 163 3.96 4.02 -18.71
N LYS A 164 4.53 3.60 -19.84
CA LYS A 164 5.86 3.00 -19.93
C LYS A 164 6.95 3.94 -19.45
N SER A 165 6.88 5.21 -19.85
CA SER A 165 7.83 6.23 -19.45
C SER A 165 7.68 6.62 -17.98
N ILE A 166 6.45 6.63 -17.47
CA ILE A 166 6.18 6.83 -16.03
C ILE A 166 6.79 5.69 -15.21
N TRP A 167 6.57 4.44 -15.61
CA TRP A 167 7.19 3.29 -14.93
C TRP A 167 8.71 3.32 -15.00
N ASN A 168 9.29 3.58 -16.18
CA ASN A 168 10.73 3.74 -16.34
C ASN A 168 11.29 4.87 -15.47
N ALA A 169 10.55 5.97 -15.27
CA ALA A 169 10.97 7.04 -14.36
C ALA A 169 11.06 6.54 -12.92
N MET A 170 10.09 5.75 -12.44
CA MET A 170 10.13 5.12 -11.12
C MET A 170 11.36 4.21 -10.97
N LEU A 171 11.62 3.36 -11.97
CA LEU A 171 12.81 2.49 -11.99
C LEU A 171 14.11 3.30 -11.94
N CYS A 172 14.22 4.36 -12.74
CA CYS A 172 15.36 5.29 -12.68
C CYS A 172 15.54 5.91 -11.29
N GLY A 173 14.43 6.28 -10.65
CA GLY A 173 14.43 6.80 -9.28
C GLY A 173 14.99 5.81 -8.28
N TYR A 174 14.52 4.57 -8.35
CA TYR A 174 14.99 3.47 -7.52
C TYR A 174 16.48 3.16 -7.73
N GLU A 175 17.00 3.24 -8.96
CA GLU A 175 18.44 3.11 -9.20
C GLU A 175 19.22 4.31 -8.62
N LYS A 176 18.67 5.53 -8.71
CA LYS A 176 19.26 6.74 -8.12
C LYS A 176 19.30 6.72 -6.58
N SER A 177 18.51 5.90 -5.89
CA SER A 177 18.67 5.69 -4.45
C SER A 177 19.88 4.81 -4.09
N GLY A 178 20.62 4.33 -5.10
CA GLY A 178 21.79 3.46 -4.94
C GLY A 178 21.43 1.97 -4.92
N ASN A 179 20.17 1.61 -5.17
CA ASN A 179 19.76 0.22 -5.33
C ASN A 179 20.03 -0.25 -6.77
N LYS A 180 20.12 -1.57 -6.98
CA LYS A 180 20.26 -2.18 -8.31
C LYS A 180 19.03 -2.99 -8.64
N ILE A 181 18.53 -2.86 -9.87
CA ILE A 181 17.51 -3.74 -10.42
C ILE A 181 18.21 -5.02 -10.89
N ILE A 182 17.97 -6.12 -10.19
CA ILE A 182 18.61 -7.41 -10.47
C ILE A 182 17.74 -8.25 -11.41
N ASP A 183 16.43 -8.22 -11.21
CA ASP A 183 15.49 -8.98 -12.02
C ASP A 183 15.00 -8.15 -13.22
N PRO A 184 15.27 -8.58 -14.47
CA PRO A 184 14.77 -7.93 -15.68
C PRO A 184 13.24 -7.82 -15.75
N SER A 185 12.50 -8.65 -15.01
CA SER A 185 11.03 -8.62 -14.94
C SER A 185 10.50 -7.28 -14.47
N TRP A 186 11.26 -6.52 -13.67
CA TRP A 186 10.89 -5.17 -13.21
C TRP A 186 10.70 -4.20 -14.36
N ARG A 187 11.30 -4.44 -15.53
CA ARG A 187 11.14 -3.59 -16.72
C ARG A 187 9.82 -3.82 -17.45
N LYS A 188 9.09 -4.89 -17.11
CA LYS A 188 7.71 -5.06 -17.57
C LYS A 188 6.85 -4.05 -16.83
N ILE A 189 6.03 -3.32 -17.59
CA ILE A 189 5.07 -2.38 -17.01
C ILE A 189 4.12 -3.19 -16.13
N PRO A 190 3.85 -2.76 -14.88
CA PRO A 190 2.87 -3.41 -14.04
C PRO A 190 1.54 -3.46 -14.78
N THR A 191 0.94 -4.66 -14.89
CA THR A 191 -0.30 -4.83 -15.62
C THR A 191 -1.39 -3.98 -14.96
N THR A 192 -1.92 -3.00 -15.69
CA THR A 192 -3.08 -2.23 -15.25
C THR A 192 -4.33 -3.09 -15.42
N GLU A 193 -4.45 -4.16 -14.62
CA GLU A 193 -5.71 -4.87 -14.51
C GLU A 193 -6.76 -3.90 -13.97
N LYS A 194 -8.02 -4.06 -14.44
CA LYS A 194 -9.17 -3.21 -14.07
C LYS A 194 -9.58 -3.35 -12.60
N THR A 195 -8.70 -3.87 -11.75
CA THR A 195 -8.90 -4.02 -10.32
C THR A 195 -9.24 -2.65 -9.71
N PRO A 196 -10.37 -2.50 -9.03
CA PRO A 196 -10.70 -1.26 -8.34
C PRO A 196 -9.61 -0.82 -7.35
N GLN A 197 -9.36 0.49 -7.24
CA GLN A 197 -8.31 1.03 -6.35
C GLN A 197 -8.48 0.63 -4.90
N PHE A 198 -9.74 0.56 -4.43
CA PHE A 198 -10.04 0.10 -3.09
C PHE A 198 -9.54 -1.34 -2.84
N LEU A 199 -9.70 -2.25 -3.81
CA LEU A 199 -9.22 -3.63 -3.69
C LEU A 199 -7.69 -3.70 -3.67
N ARG A 200 -7.00 -2.85 -4.45
CA ARG A 200 -5.53 -2.75 -4.36
C ARG A 200 -5.06 -2.28 -2.99
N TRP A 201 -5.73 -1.28 -2.40
CA TRP A 201 -5.41 -0.83 -1.05
C TRP A 201 -5.72 -1.91 0.00
N ILE A 202 -6.79 -2.71 -0.18
CA ILE A 202 -7.07 -3.86 0.68
C ILE A 202 -5.97 -4.92 0.56
N ASN A 203 -5.48 -5.23 -0.65
CA ASN A 203 -4.36 -6.17 -0.82
C ASN A 203 -3.07 -5.66 -0.15
N GLU A 204 -2.78 -4.36 -0.27
CA GLU A 204 -1.64 -3.71 0.39
C GLU A 204 -1.79 -3.74 1.92
N TRP A 205 -2.99 -3.49 2.46
CA TRP A 205 -3.28 -3.60 3.89
C TRP A 205 -3.17 -5.05 4.38
N GLY A 206 -3.80 -5.99 3.69
CA GLY A 206 -3.83 -7.41 4.04
C GLY A 206 -2.43 -8.03 4.06
N THR A 207 -1.58 -7.65 3.11
CA THR A 207 -0.17 -8.07 3.09
C THR A 207 0.57 -7.61 4.34
N ASN A 208 0.38 -6.34 4.74
CA ASN A 208 1.01 -5.80 5.95
C ASN A 208 0.46 -6.44 7.22
N VAL A 209 -0.86 -6.68 7.30
CA VAL A 209 -1.51 -7.38 8.40
C VAL A 209 -0.93 -8.77 8.57
N CYS A 210 -0.87 -9.59 7.52
CA CYS A 210 -0.34 -10.95 7.64
C CYS A 210 1.14 -10.97 8.04
N ILE A 211 1.96 -10.05 7.52
CA ILE A 211 3.36 -9.92 7.94
C ILE A 211 3.47 -9.58 9.42
N GLN A 212 2.68 -8.63 9.92
CA GLN A 212 2.71 -8.24 11.33
C GLN A 212 2.11 -9.33 12.23
N LYS A 213 0.98 -9.94 11.84
CA LYS A 213 0.32 -11.03 12.56
C LYS A 213 1.28 -12.19 12.81
N GLU A 214 1.99 -12.61 11.76
CA GLU A 214 2.96 -13.70 11.87
C GLU A 214 4.11 -13.36 12.84
N LYS A 215 4.57 -12.09 12.85
CA LYS A 215 5.56 -11.65 13.83
C LYS A 215 5.04 -11.77 15.27
N TYR A 216 3.81 -11.34 15.55
CA TYR A 216 3.22 -11.48 16.89
C TYR A 216 3.07 -12.95 17.28
N ARG A 217 2.66 -13.82 16.35
CA ARG A 217 2.56 -15.26 16.60
C ARG A 217 3.89 -15.90 16.94
N GLN A 218 4.93 -15.58 16.20
CA GLN A 218 6.27 -16.11 16.46
C GLN A 218 6.81 -15.63 17.82
N ASN A 219 6.55 -14.38 18.18
CA ASN A 219 6.89 -13.86 19.51
C ASN A 219 6.16 -14.64 20.63
N VAL A 220 4.85 -14.83 20.50
CA VAL A 220 4.05 -15.60 21.46
C VAL A 220 4.55 -17.05 21.55
N LYS A 221 4.77 -17.73 20.42
CA LYS A 221 5.33 -19.09 20.40
C LYS A 221 6.67 -19.19 21.11
N SER A 222 7.56 -18.23 20.85
CA SER A 222 8.89 -18.20 21.46
C SER A 222 8.80 -18.02 22.97
N GLU A 223 8.12 -16.97 23.44
CA GLU A 223 8.10 -16.59 24.85
C GLU A 223 7.18 -17.47 25.72
N CYS A 224 6.21 -18.18 25.12
CA CYS A 224 5.26 -19.03 25.83
C CYS A 224 5.57 -20.54 25.73
N SER A 225 6.64 -20.93 25.02
CA SER A 225 6.97 -22.34 24.74
C SER A 225 7.10 -23.25 25.99
N ASN A 226 7.58 -22.69 27.11
CA ASN A 226 7.78 -23.42 28.36
C ASN A 226 6.65 -23.19 29.40
N VAL A 227 5.68 -22.33 29.10
CA VAL A 227 4.62 -21.97 30.04
C VAL A 227 3.48 -22.97 29.91
N THR A 228 3.42 -23.92 30.84
CA THR A 228 2.35 -24.93 30.90
C THR A 228 1.16 -24.48 31.75
N ASN A 229 1.38 -23.60 32.73
CA ASN A 229 0.35 -22.96 33.56
C ASN A 229 0.85 -21.59 34.02
N LEU A 230 -0.03 -20.59 34.06
CA LEU A 230 0.32 -19.19 34.37
C LEU A 230 0.85 -18.97 35.81
N GLY A 231 0.82 -19.98 36.69
CA GLY A 231 1.24 -19.89 38.09
C GLY A 231 2.57 -20.58 38.48
N SER A 232 3.14 -21.47 37.66
CA SER A 232 4.27 -22.34 38.09
C SER A 232 5.67 -21.74 37.86
N GLN A 233 5.82 -20.79 36.94
CA GLN A 233 7.09 -20.13 36.60
C GLN A 233 6.89 -18.62 36.46
N ALA A 234 7.02 -17.87 37.56
CA ALA A 234 6.60 -16.47 37.62
C ALA A 234 7.26 -15.54 36.57
N SER A 235 8.56 -15.70 36.28
CA SER A 235 9.27 -14.84 35.31
C SER A 235 8.95 -15.19 33.84
N GLU A 236 8.87 -16.47 33.50
CA GLU A 236 8.51 -16.96 32.16
C GLU A 236 7.03 -16.67 31.86
N SER A 237 6.16 -16.89 32.84
CA SER A 237 4.74 -16.50 32.81
C SER A 237 4.58 -14.99 32.56
N THR A 238 5.44 -14.15 33.15
CA THR A 238 5.40 -12.68 32.95
C THR A 238 5.74 -12.28 31.51
N LYS A 239 6.78 -12.87 30.90
CA LYS A 239 7.17 -12.57 29.51
C LYS A 239 6.09 -13.03 28.52
N CYS A 240 5.62 -14.26 28.68
CA CYS A 240 4.55 -14.79 27.85
C CYS A 240 3.27 -13.94 27.96
N THR A 241 2.83 -13.60 29.18
CA THR A 241 1.66 -12.73 29.41
C THR A 241 1.82 -11.38 28.74
N SER A 242 3.04 -10.82 28.73
CA SER A 242 3.35 -9.56 28.05
C SER A 242 3.18 -9.67 26.52
N GLU A 243 3.72 -10.70 25.88
CA GLU A 243 3.56 -10.90 24.43
C GLU A 243 2.10 -11.18 24.04
N ILE A 244 1.37 -11.94 24.86
CA ILE A 244 -0.07 -12.15 24.69
C ILE A 244 -0.81 -10.81 24.70
N ARG A 245 -0.59 -9.96 25.71
CA ARG A 245 -1.25 -8.64 25.79
C ARG A 245 -0.94 -7.77 24.58
N LYS A 246 0.31 -7.76 24.12
CA LYS A 246 0.69 -7.03 22.89
C LYS A 246 -0.04 -7.56 21.66
N TYR A 247 -0.20 -8.88 21.54
CA TYR A 247 -0.93 -9.48 20.42
C TYR A 247 -2.43 -9.18 20.49
N GLN A 248 -3.03 -9.17 21.69
CA GLN A 248 -4.42 -8.77 21.89
C GLN A 248 -4.65 -7.31 21.53
N GLU A 249 -3.80 -6.39 22.00
CA GLU A 249 -3.90 -4.96 21.69
C GLU A 249 -3.76 -4.70 20.18
N TRP A 250 -2.77 -5.32 19.56
CA TRP A 250 -2.59 -5.26 18.11
C TRP A 250 -3.83 -5.77 17.36
N SER A 251 -4.36 -6.94 17.78
CA SER A 251 -5.54 -7.56 17.18
C SER A 251 -6.79 -6.71 17.36
N ARG A 252 -6.95 -6.06 18.53
CA ARG A 252 -8.06 -5.13 18.80
C ARG A 252 -8.03 -3.98 17.79
N ASN A 253 -6.89 -3.33 17.64
CA ASN A 253 -6.74 -2.20 16.71
C ASN A 253 -6.98 -2.64 15.25
N ARG A 254 -6.45 -3.81 14.83
CA ARG A 254 -6.67 -4.31 13.47
C ARG A 254 -8.09 -4.79 13.22
N SER A 255 -8.76 -5.35 14.23
CA SER A 255 -10.15 -5.79 14.09
C SER A 255 -11.10 -4.63 13.80
N ILE A 256 -10.85 -3.45 14.37
CA ILE A 256 -11.61 -2.23 14.10
C ILE A 256 -11.42 -1.78 12.64
N GLN A 257 -10.17 -1.77 12.17
CA GLN A 257 -9.86 -1.46 10.77
C GLN A 257 -10.53 -2.46 9.81
N TRP A 258 -10.42 -3.76 10.12
CA TRP A 258 -10.99 -4.84 9.32
C TRP A 258 -12.51 -4.77 9.24
N GLU A 259 -13.19 -4.49 10.36
CA GLU A 259 -14.63 -4.35 10.40
C GLU A 259 -15.09 -3.18 9.50
N ALA A 260 -14.36 -2.07 9.52
CA ALA A 260 -14.65 -0.92 8.67
C ALA A 260 -14.46 -1.25 7.18
N ILE A 261 -13.34 -1.89 6.81
CA ILE A 261 -13.05 -2.36 5.45
C ILE A 261 -14.12 -3.34 4.96
N SER A 262 -14.44 -4.35 5.78
CA SER A 262 -15.41 -5.41 5.45
C SER A 262 -16.81 -4.84 5.22
N LYS A 263 -17.25 -3.90 6.06
CA LYS A 263 -18.52 -3.19 5.84
C LYS A 263 -18.50 -2.35 4.58
N ARG A 264 -17.37 -1.72 4.26
CA ARG A 264 -17.23 -0.88 3.06
C ARG A 264 -17.26 -1.71 1.79
N TYR A 265 -16.56 -2.84 1.76
CA TYR A 265 -16.56 -3.80 0.64
C TYR A 265 -17.99 -4.15 0.21
N LYS A 266 -18.83 -4.57 1.16
CA LYS A 266 -20.22 -4.97 0.91
C LYS A 266 -21.13 -3.85 0.38
N ARG A 267 -20.76 -2.58 0.60
CA ARG A 267 -21.57 -1.40 0.25
C ARG A 267 -21.05 -0.66 -0.98
N MET A 268 -19.94 -1.09 -1.56
CA MET A 268 -19.27 -0.33 -2.61
C MET A 268 -19.81 -0.74 -3.97
N ASP A 269 -20.54 0.15 -4.64
CA ASP A 269 -21.21 -0.14 -5.92
C ASP A 269 -20.26 -0.65 -7.01
N ILE A 270 -19.03 -0.13 -7.08
CA ILE A 270 -18.02 -0.55 -8.06
C ILE A 270 -17.54 -1.99 -7.85
N LEU A 271 -17.96 -2.65 -6.77
CA LEU A 271 -17.66 -4.05 -6.48
C LEU A 271 -18.85 -4.99 -6.72
N LYS A 272 -19.98 -4.51 -7.26
CA LYS A 272 -21.17 -5.35 -7.50
C LYS A 272 -20.90 -6.52 -8.46
N ASP A 273 -19.98 -6.32 -9.40
CA ASP A 273 -19.60 -7.33 -10.39
C ASP A 273 -18.41 -8.20 -9.93
N VAL A 274 -17.89 -7.94 -8.74
CA VAL A 274 -16.85 -8.78 -8.13
C VAL A 274 -17.51 -10.05 -7.61
N LYS A 275 -16.91 -11.21 -7.91
CA LYS A 275 -17.52 -12.52 -7.64
C LYS A 275 -17.50 -12.88 -6.16
N GLU A 276 -16.49 -12.40 -5.44
CA GLU A 276 -16.26 -12.77 -4.07
C GLU A 276 -17.26 -12.03 -3.14
N PRO A 277 -17.96 -12.76 -2.25
CA PRO A 277 -19.08 -12.20 -1.49
C PRO A 277 -18.64 -11.24 -0.37
N ASP A 278 -17.37 -11.32 0.05
CA ASP A 278 -16.80 -10.46 1.07
C ASP A 278 -15.28 -10.28 0.89
N ALA A 279 -14.74 -9.32 1.65
CA ALA A 279 -13.34 -8.95 1.60
C ALA A 279 -12.39 -10.08 2.02
N ASN A 280 -12.83 -11.00 2.90
CA ASN A 280 -12.01 -12.12 3.35
C ASN A 280 -11.83 -13.12 2.20
N THR A 281 -12.91 -13.50 1.54
CA THR A 281 -12.86 -14.37 0.34
C THR A 281 -12.05 -13.73 -0.76
N TYR A 282 -12.23 -12.42 -1.01
CA TYR A 282 -11.42 -11.69 -1.98
C TYR A 282 -9.92 -11.77 -1.70
N LEU A 283 -9.50 -11.49 -0.45
CA LEU A 283 -8.09 -11.56 -0.07
C LEU A 283 -7.51 -12.98 -0.20
N LYS A 284 -8.28 -14.01 0.20
CA LYS A 284 -7.85 -15.42 0.07
C LYS A 284 -7.61 -15.83 -1.40
N GLU A 285 -8.46 -15.38 -2.31
CA GLU A 285 -8.37 -15.77 -3.73
C GLU A 285 -7.38 -14.90 -4.54
N HIS A 286 -7.25 -13.61 -4.20
CA HIS A 286 -6.54 -12.63 -5.04
C HIS A 286 -5.27 -12.05 -4.42
N CYS A 287 -5.00 -12.32 -3.13
CA CYS A 287 -3.78 -11.88 -2.47
C CYS A 287 -2.93 -13.08 -2.01
N SER A 288 -2.06 -13.55 -2.90
CA SER A 288 -1.10 -14.62 -2.59
C SER A 288 -0.12 -14.27 -1.45
N LYS A 289 0.05 -12.98 -1.13
CA LYS A 289 0.88 -12.48 -0.02
C LYS A 289 0.08 -12.25 1.28
N CYS A 290 -1.21 -12.62 1.28
CA CYS A 290 -2.11 -12.51 2.43
C CYS A 290 -2.54 -13.91 2.93
N PRO A 291 -1.62 -14.79 3.35
CA PRO A 291 -1.96 -16.17 3.66
C PRO A 291 -2.75 -16.34 4.97
N CYS A 292 -3.05 -15.27 5.71
CA CYS A 292 -3.63 -15.35 7.04
C CYS A 292 -5.13 -15.03 7.07
N GLY A 293 -5.81 -15.47 8.13
CA GLY A 293 -7.17 -15.06 8.42
C GLY A 293 -7.27 -13.64 8.98
N PHE A 294 -8.39 -12.98 8.75
CA PHE A 294 -8.65 -11.63 9.25
C PHE A 294 -9.76 -11.58 10.31
N ASN A 295 -10.64 -12.58 10.33
CA ASN A 295 -11.82 -12.59 11.20
C ASN A 295 -11.50 -13.01 12.65
N ASP A 296 -10.45 -13.80 12.85
CA ASP A 296 -9.97 -14.28 14.15
C ASP A 296 -9.38 -13.16 15.03
N MET A 297 -8.97 -12.03 14.43
CA MET A 297 -8.48 -10.87 15.19
C MET A 297 -9.48 -10.37 16.23
N LYS A 298 -10.79 -10.50 15.96
CA LYS A 298 -11.84 -10.13 16.92
C LYS A 298 -11.91 -11.10 18.11
N GLU A 299 -11.69 -12.39 17.85
CA GLU A 299 -11.65 -13.43 18.89
C GLU A 299 -10.42 -13.26 19.78
N ILE A 300 -9.26 -13.00 19.17
CA ILE A 300 -8.00 -12.75 19.90
C ILE A 300 -8.10 -11.50 20.78
N ALA A 301 -8.75 -10.45 20.26
CA ALA A 301 -8.97 -9.20 20.98
C ALA A 301 -9.93 -9.29 22.18
N ASN A 302 -10.70 -10.38 22.31
CA ASN A 302 -11.68 -10.52 23.39
C ASN A 302 -10.99 -10.71 24.75
N ASP A 303 -11.26 -9.81 25.69
CA ASP A 303 -10.71 -9.77 27.05
C ASP A 303 -11.76 -9.98 28.15
N ASN A 304 -12.95 -10.46 27.78
CA ASN A 304 -14.03 -10.75 28.73
C ASN A 304 -13.82 -12.06 29.53
N ASP A 305 -12.91 -12.93 29.08
CA ASP A 305 -12.68 -14.25 29.65
C ASP A 305 -11.63 -14.20 30.77
N LYS A 306 -11.50 -15.29 31.54
CA LYS A 306 -10.42 -15.38 32.54
C LYS A 306 -9.05 -15.38 31.84
N VAL A 307 -8.03 -14.87 32.52
CA VAL A 307 -6.65 -14.79 31.99
C VAL A 307 -6.14 -16.15 31.48
N GLU A 308 -6.49 -17.24 32.15
CA GLU A 308 -6.13 -18.61 31.73
C GLU A 308 -6.84 -19.05 30.44
N GLU A 309 -8.11 -18.70 30.26
CA GLU A 309 -8.89 -19.01 29.06
C GLU A 309 -8.36 -18.21 27.85
N ILE A 310 -8.03 -16.94 28.06
CA ILE A 310 -7.37 -16.08 27.05
C ILE A 310 -6.04 -16.68 26.63
N PHE A 311 -5.22 -17.10 27.60
CA PHE A 311 -3.94 -17.75 27.34
C PHE A 311 -4.12 -19.00 26.47
N ASN A 312 -4.96 -19.95 26.90
CA ASN A 312 -5.18 -21.20 26.18
C ASN A 312 -5.66 -20.94 24.75
N ARG A 313 -6.65 -20.07 24.58
CA ARG A 313 -7.18 -19.71 23.25
C ARG A 313 -6.11 -19.14 22.32
N ILE A 314 -5.31 -18.19 22.82
CA ILE A 314 -4.27 -17.57 21.98
C ILE A 314 -3.17 -18.58 21.64
N ILE A 315 -2.78 -19.44 22.59
CA ILE A 315 -1.80 -20.51 22.34
C ILE A 315 -2.29 -21.50 21.28
N GLU A 316 -3.57 -21.90 21.33
CA GLU A 316 -4.17 -22.73 20.28
C GLU A 316 -4.16 -22.02 18.93
N GLN A 317 -4.63 -20.76 18.89
CA GLN A 317 -4.72 -19.96 17.66
C GLN A 317 -3.37 -19.69 17.00
N VAL A 318 -2.30 -19.42 17.76
CA VAL A 318 -0.97 -19.20 17.15
C VAL A 318 -0.42 -20.47 16.51
N ASN A 319 -0.83 -21.65 16.96
CA ASN A 319 -0.37 -22.93 16.43
C ASN A 319 -1.10 -23.35 15.15
N ILE A 320 -2.20 -22.70 14.79
CA ILE A 320 -2.88 -22.89 13.51
C ILE A 320 -1.99 -22.33 12.39
N PRO A 321 -1.67 -23.12 11.34
CA PRO A 321 -0.99 -22.61 10.15
C PRO A 321 -1.80 -21.47 9.52
N ALA A 322 -1.12 -20.42 9.06
CA ALA A 322 -1.78 -19.22 8.52
C ALA A 322 -2.79 -19.59 7.42
N GLU A 323 -2.43 -20.55 6.57
CA GLU A 323 -3.21 -21.01 5.41
C GLU A 323 -4.51 -21.74 5.80
N LEU A 324 -4.68 -22.12 7.07
CA LEU A 324 -5.84 -22.85 7.58
C LEU A 324 -6.83 -21.97 8.36
N GLU A 325 -6.56 -20.67 8.48
CA GLU A 325 -7.52 -19.67 8.96
C GLU A 325 -8.42 -19.16 7.83
#